data_AF-A0A816FAG0-F1
#
_entry.id   AF-A0A816FAG0-F1
#
_cell.length_a   1.000
_cell.length_b   1.000
_cell.length_c   1.000
_cell.angle_alpha   90.00
_cell.angle_beta   90.00
_cell.angle_gamma   90.00
#
_symmetry.space_group_name_H-M   'P 1'
#
loop_
_entity.id
_entity.type
_entity.pdbx_description
1 polymer ?
#
loop_
_entity_poly.entity_id
_entity_poly.type
_entity_poly.pdbx_seq_one_letter_code
_entity_poly.pdbx_strand_id
1 'polypeptide(L)'
;EFSATNIFIATEAVLKQLRAINPAQRSTGAFWISWSRFLRYFSSITVSTYKSSDFDVREAGRFSRSSIDDVLSYRFHVPQASMINISLLYHRLDRTSPISHTQSFVLCDINEEGSTDSIGERECILVCKRGGLTYWSGPLRAGYYVLVPFSISFWREAKKDNDYTIVIHSNVQLSLTIENKRATFLADCIIAALIKTGVRKQEKEVAFYKTSSKVAMKIFVAENSSSAQYLNVNIGVNVATNVRHSRHVDLPYHTHDSVPPRHRQLIFITEWTEKHNGLTYLSYSCSYKQESRTSESLPDIDSAQHDLHSPRPF
;
A
#
# COMPACT_ATOMS: atom_id res chain seq x y z
N GLU A 1 -29.36 -10.82 2.72
CA GLU A 1 -29.58 -10.30 4.09
C GLU A 1 -28.26 -10.19 4.81
N PHE A 2 -27.85 -8.99 5.23
CA PHE A 2 -26.69 -8.83 6.11
C PHE A 2 -27.17 -9.05 7.55
N SER A 3 -26.88 -10.23 8.11
CA SER A 3 -27.02 -10.45 9.55
C SER A 3 -25.95 -9.63 10.27
N ALA A 4 -26.27 -8.41 10.65
CA ALA A 4 -25.46 -7.65 11.58
C ALA A 4 -25.57 -8.33 12.96
N THR A 5 -24.56 -9.11 13.34
CA THR A 5 -24.45 -9.59 14.72
C THR A 5 -24.13 -8.39 15.61
N ASN A 6 -25.13 -7.92 16.35
CA ASN A 6 -24.95 -6.84 17.31
C ASN A 6 -24.17 -7.37 18.52
N ILE A 7 -22.92 -6.94 18.67
CA ILE A 7 -22.07 -7.26 19.82
C ILE A 7 -22.18 -6.12 20.83
N PHE A 8 -22.63 -6.44 22.04
CA PHE A 8 -22.70 -5.48 23.14
C PHE A 8 -21.63 -5.81 24.18
N ILE A 9 -20.80 -4.81 24.51
CA ILE A 9 -19.66 -4.96 25.42
C ILE A 9 -20.00 -4.24 26.73
N ALA A 10 -19.90 -4.96 27.85
CA ALA A 10 -20.12 -4.42 29.18
C ALA A 10 -19.10 -4.98 30.19
N THR A 11 -18.98 -4.32 31.34
CA THR A 11 -18.16 -4.80 32.46
C THR A 11 -18.80 -6.04 33.10
N GLU A 12 -18.00 -6.91 33.72
CA GLU A 12 -18.48 -8.17 34.34
C GLU A 12 -19.59 -7.95 35.38
N ALA A 13 -19.54 -6.84 36.11
CA ALA A 13 -20.59 -6.46 37.07
C ALA A 13 -21.95 -6.21 36.39
N VAL A 14 -21.94 -5.53 35.23
CA VAL A 14 -23.13 -5.18 34.45
C VAL A 14 -23.65 -6.40 33.66
N LEU A 15 -22.76 -7.29 33.22
CA LEU A 15 -23.13 -8.51 32.49
C LEU A 15 -24.01 -9.48 33.29
N LYS A 16 -23.76 -9.61 34.61
CA LYS A 16 -24.59 -10.43 35.49
C LYS A 16 -26.03 -9.90 35.57
N GLN A 17 -26.20 -8.58 35.59
CA GLN A 17 -27.51 -7.93 35.64
C GLN A 17 -28.24 -8.02 34.30
N LEU A 18 -27.55 -7.80 33.18
CA LEU A 18 -28.16 -7.79 31.84
C LEU A 18 -28.61 -9.18 31.35
N ARG A 19 -27.90 -10.25 31.74
CA ARG A 19 -28.30 -11.64 31.44
C ARG A 19 -29.64 -12.04 32.06
N ALA A 20 -30.04 -11.38 33.14
CA ALA A 20 -31.32 -11.62 33.80
C ALA A 20 -32.49 -10.88 33.13
N ILE A 21 -32.23 -9.83 32.32
CA ILE A 21 -33.24 -8.87 31.87
C ILE A 21 -33.75 -9.15 30.45
N ASN A 22 -33.07 -9.96 29.62
CA ASN A 22 -33.51 -10.13 28.22
C ASN A 22 -33.26 -11.52 27.60
N PRO A 23 -34.17 -12.50 27.79
CA PRO A 23 -34.10 -13.82 27.17
C PRO A 23 -34.31 -13.79 25.65
N ALA A 24 -35.02 -12.78 25.14
CA ALA A 24 -35.49 -12.68 23.76
C ALA A 24 -34.38 -12.35 22.75
N GLN A 25 -33.23 -11.83 23.17
CA GLN A 25 -32.13 -11.50 22.24
C GLN A 25 -31.38 -12.73 21.69
N ARG A 26 -31.53 -13.91 22.31
CA ARG A 26 -30.84 -15.14 21.88
C ARG A 26 -31.25 -15.61 20.49
N SER A 27 -32.49 -15.37 20.06
CA SER A 27 -32.97 -15.75 18.73
C SER A 27 -32.40 -14.90 17.60
N THR A 28 -31.84 -13.72 17.91
CA THR A 28 -31.27 -12.78 16.93
C THR A 28 -29.77 -12.93 16.72
N GLY A 29 -29.12 -13.85 17.46
CA GLY A 29 -27.67 -14.00 17.46
C GLY A 29 -26.91 -12.90 18.21
N ALA A 30 -27.61 -11.95 18.86
CA ALA A 30 -26.99 -10.96 19.73
C ALA A 30 -26.63 -11.55 21.10
N PHE A 31 -25.45 -11.21 21.61
CA PHE A 31 -24.99 -11.66 22.92
C PHE A 31 -24.10 -10.63 23.60
N TRP A 32 -24.01 -10.78 24.92
CA TRP A 32 -23.15 -9.97 25.77
C TRP A 32 -21.88 -10.74 26.14
N ILE A 33 -20.73 -10.09 25.99
CA ILE A 33 -19.42 -10.63 26.32
C ILE A 33 -18.62 -9.62 27.12
N SER A 34 -17.81 -10.09 28.06
CA SER A 34 -16.89 -9.21 28.78
C SER A 34 -15.75 -8.78 27.90
N TRP A 35 -15.24 -7.56 28.15
CA TRP A 35 -14.13 -7.02 27.39
C TRP A 35 -12.89 -7.92 27.38
N SER A 36 -12.55 -8.54 28.52
CA SER A 36 -11.42 -9.48 28.63
C SER A 36 -11.61 -10.72 27.75
N ARG A 37 -12.83 -11.28 27.69
CA ARG A 37 -13.15 -12.39 26.77
C ARG A 37 -13.20 -11.92 25.33
N PHE A 38 -13.73 -10.73 25.06
CA PHE A 38 -13.77 -10.15 23.73
C PHE A 38 -12.35 -10.11 23.12
N LEU A 39 -11.38 -9.55 23.85
CA LEU A 39 -9.98 -9.49 23.41
C LEU A 39 -9.33 -10.86 23.21
N ARG A 40 -9.83 -11.92 23.86
CA ARG A 40 -9.32 -13.29 23.72
C ARG A 40 -9.87 -14.01 22.49
N TYR A 41 -11.14 -13.76 22.14
CA TYR A 41 -11.84 -14.51 21.10
C TYR A 41 -11.96 -13.76 19.77
N PHE A 42 -11.90 -12.43 19.77
CA PHE A 42 -12.01 -11.62 18.56
C PHE A 42 -10.64 -11.09 18.16
N SER A 43 -10.22 -11.39 16.93
CA SER A 43 -8.96 -10.91 16.34
C SER A 43 -9.11 -9.59 15.60
N SER A 44 -10.33 -9.14 15.33
CA SER A 44 -10.61 -7.87 14.65
C SER A 44 -12.01 -7.35 15.00
N ILE A 45 -12.15 -6.02 14.94
CA ILE A 45 -13.41 -5.30 15.01
C ILE A 45 -13.48 -4.41 13.78
N THR A 46 -14.58 -4.43 13.04
CA THR A 46 -14.85 -3.43 12.02
C THR A 46 -16.02 -2.60 12.49
N VAL A 47 -15.79 -1.32 12.76
CA VAL A 47 -16.83 -0.39 13.17
C VAL A 47 -17.10 0.55 12.00
N SER A 48 -18.25 0.39 11.37
CA SER A 48 -18.71 1.34 10.35
C SER A 48 -19.48 2.47 11.05
N THR A 49 -18.77 3.52 11.47
CA THR A 49 -19.46 4.71 12.00
C THR A 49 -19.92 5.58 10.85
N TYR A 50 -21.24 5.70 10.66
CA TYR A 50 -21.79 6.82 9.90
C TYR A 50 -21.79 8.03 10.83
N LYS A 51 -20.88 8.97 10.56
CA LYS A 51 -20.98 10.32 11.12
C LYS A 51 -21.58 11.18 10.02
N SER A 52 -22.45 12.13 10.36
CA SER A 52 -22.70 13.28 9.49
C SER A 52 -21.38 14.03 9.35
N SER A 53 -20.55 13.61 8.41
CA SER A 53 -19.27 14.22 8.11
C SER A 53 -19.54 15.46 7.28
N ASP A 54 -18.82 16.54 7.57
CA ASP A 54 -18.83 17.73 6.71
C ASP A 54 -18.28 17.41 5.31
N PHE A 55 -17.54 16.30 5.16
CA PHE A 55 -17.02 15.81 3.89
C PHE A 55 -17.10 14.27 3.78
N ASP A 56 -17.88 13.77 2.82
CA ASP A 56 -17.93 12.37 2.35
C ASP A 56 -17.80 12.41 0.82
N VAL A 57 -16.69 11.90 0.30
CA VAL A 57 -16.47 11.76 -1.14
C VAL A 57 -16.20 10.31 -1.50
N ARG A 58 -16.85 9.87 -2.59
CA ARG A 58 -16.76 8.50 -3.11
C ARG A 58 -16.47 8.54 -4.59
N GLU A 59 -15.22 8.23 -4.94
CA GLU A 59 -14.76 8.31 -6.31
C GLU A 59 -14.47 6.92 -6.85
N ALA A 60 -14.98 6.67 -8.05
CA ALA A 60 -14.67 5.45 -8.79
C ALA A 60 -13.34 5.63 -9.54
N GLY A 61 -12.55 4.57 -9.61
CA GLY A 61 -11.30 4.56 -10.35
C GLY A 61 -10.93 3.16 -10.81
N ARG A 62 -9.81 3.07 -11.53
CA ARG A 62 -9.25 1.81 -12.05
C ARG A 62 -7.79 1.68 -11.67
N PHE A 63 -7.37 0.51 -11.20
CA PHE A 63 -5.95 0.25 -10.97
C PHE A 63 -5.19 0.18 -12.30
N SER A 64 -3.92 0.58 -12.33
CA SER A 64 -3.07 0.36 -13.50
C SER A 64 -2.93 -1.13 -13.83
N ARG A 65 -2.67 -1.45 -15.11
CA ARG A 65 -2.49 -2.83 -15.61
C ARG A 65 -1.04 -3.15 -15.93
N SER A 66 -0.14 -2.18 -15.82
CA SER A 66 1.29 -2.34 -16.03
C SER A 66 2.10 -1.36 -15.18
N SER A 67 3.43 -1.52 -15.21
CA SER A 67 4.39 -0.60 -14.57
C SER A 67 4.60 0.71 -15.34
N ILE A 68 4.06 0.85 -16.55
CA ILE A 68 4.20 2.05 -17.38
C ILE A 68 2.90 2.85 -17.46
N ASP A 69 1.76 2.21 -17.16
CA ASP A 69 0.46 2.86 -17.21
C ASP A 69 0.38 4.03 -16.22
N ASP A 70 -0.27 5.10 -16.64
CA ASP A 70 -0.64 6.19 -15.74
C ASP A 70 -1.55 5.70 -14.61
N VAL A 71 -1.53 6.44 -13.50
CA VAL A 71 -2.25 6.16 -12.27
C VAL A 71 -3.12 7.34 -11.88
N LEU A 72 -4.30 7.04 -11.34
CA LEU A 72 -5.16 8.07 -10.76
C LEU A 72 -4.60 8.53 -9.41
N SER A 73 -4.53 9.84 -9.26
CA SER A 73 -4.03 10.56 -8.11
C SER A 73 -5.13 11.45 -7.54
N TYR A 74 -5.37 11.34 -6.24
CA TYR A 74 -6.41 12.07 -5.52
C TYR A 74 -5.72 13.10 -4.64
N ARG A 75 -5.62 14.33 -5.16
CA ARG A 75 -4.99 15.45 -4.47
C ARG A 75 -6.03 16.16 -3.63
N PHE A 76 -5.75 16.38 -2.35
CA PHE A 76 -6.65 17.13 -1.49
C PHE A 76 -5.94 18.10 -0.54
N HIS A 77 -6.62 19.21 -0.24
CA HIS A 77 -6.19 20.18 0.75
C HIS A 77 -6.90 19.94 2.08
N VAL A 78 -6.12 19.82 3.14
CA VAL A 78 -6.58 19.76 4.52
C VAL A 78 -6.43 21.16 5.12
N PRO A 79 -7.52 21.91 5.37
CA PRO A 79 -7.43 23.31 5.79
C PRO A 79 -6.93 23.48 7.24
N GLN A 80 -7.19 22.49 8.09
CA GLN A 80 -6.79 22.47 9.49
C GLN A 80 -6.54 21.03 9.94
N ALA A 81 -5.73 20.85 10.98
CA ALA A 81 -5.43 19.51 11.49
C ALA A 81 -6.71 18.74 11.83
N SER A 82 -6.95 17.62 11.15
CA SER A 82 -8.24 16.93 11.13
C SER A 82 -8.08 15.42 11.03
N MET A 83 -9.10 14.69 11.50
CA MET A 83 -9.14 13.24 11.40
C MET A 83 -9.67 12.83 10.03
N ILE A 84 -8.84 12.15 9.25
CA ILE A 84 -9.19 11.68 7.92
C ILE A 84 -9.30 10.17 7.95
N ASN A 85 -10.36 9.64 7.32
CA ASN A 85 -10.55 8.22 7.12
C ASN A 85 -10.58 7.94 5.62
N ILE A 86 -9.71 7.03 5.18
CA ILE A 86 -9.54 6.65 3.79
C ILE A 86 -9.85 5.16 3.68
N SER A 87 -10.81 4.83 2.83
CA SER A 87 -11.14 3.45 2.47
C SER A 87 -10.95 3.25 0.97
N LEU A 88 -10.28 2.18 0.59
CA LEU A 88 -10.13 1.72 -0.78
C LEU A 88 -10.83 0.37 -0.91
N LEU A 89 -11.81 0.32 -1.81
CA LEU A 89 -12.67 -0.85 -2.03
C LEU A 89 -12.56 -1.31 -3.48
N TYR A 90 -11.84 -2.39 -3.70
CA TYR A 90 -11.86 -3.11 -4.97
C TYR A 90 -13.24 -3.75 -5.23
N HIS A 91 -13.77 -3.55 -6.44
CA HIS A 91 -15.05 -4.13 -6.87
C HIS A 91 -14.87 -5.61 -7.22
N ARG A 92 -14.84 -6.44 -6.18
CA ARG A 92 -14.74 -7.88 -6.35
C ARG A 92 -16.07 -8.46 -6.84
N LEU A 93 -16.14 -8.77 -8.14
CA LEU A 93 -17.29 -9.46 -8.73
C LEU A 93 -17.40 -10.92 -8.27
N ASP A 94 -16.27 -11.63 -8.23
CA ASP A 94 -16.22 -13.03 -7.78
C ASP A 94 -15.85 -13.12 -6.29
N ARG A 95 -16.87 -13.27 -5.45
CA ARG A 95 -16.73 -13.43 -3.99
C ARG A 95 -16.34 -14.86 -3.57
N THR A 96 -16.41 -15.85 -4.46
CA THR A 96 -16.15 -17.26 -4.13
C THR A 96 -14.71 -17.69 -4.45
N SER A 97 -13.99 -16.93 -5.28
CA SER A 97 -12.58 -17.20 -5.58
C SER A 97 -11.69 -17.25 -4.31
N PRO A 98 -10.75 -18.20 -4.21
CA PRO A 98 -9.73 -18.23 -3.16
C PRO A 98 -8.62 -17.18 -3.40
N ILE A 99 -8.52 -16.61 -4.60
CA ILE A 99 -7.48 -15.66 -4.98
C ILE A 99 -7.77 -14.31 -4.31
N SER A 100 -6.91 -13.93 -3.38
CA SER A 100 -6.97 -12.62 -2.73
C SER A 100 -6.10 -11.62 -3.49
N HIS A 101 -6.71 -10.59 -4.06
CA HIS A 101 -5.97 -9.45 -4.58
C HIS A 101 -5.43 -8.61 -3.44
N THR A 102 -4.23 -8.04 -3.63
CA THR A 102 -3.78 -6.93 -2.79
C THR A 102 -4.33 -5.64 -3.37
N GLN A 103 -4.66 -4.71 -2.49
CA GLN A 103 -4.97 -3.34 -2.88
C GLN A 103 -4.28 -2.43 -1.89
N SER A 104 -3.60 -1.45 -2.44
CA SER A 104 -2.73 -0.58 -1.68
C SER A 104 -2.99 0.84 -2.09
N PHE A 105 -2.66 1.75 -1.19
CA PHE A 105 -2.50 3.14 -1.54
C PHE A 105 -1.31 3.70 -0.80
N VAL A 106 -0.75 4.75 -1.39
CA VAL A 106 0.23 5.59 -0.74
C VAL A 106 -0.37 6.97 -0.54
N LEU A 107 -0.23 7.51 0.66
CA LEU A 107 -0.63 8.85 1.04
C LEU A 107 0.63 9.66 1.32
N CYS A 108 0.88 10.73 0.58
CA CYS A 108 2.04 11.59 0.75
C CYS A 108 1.62 13.04 0.96
N ASP A 109 2.39 13.78 1.74
CA ASP A 109 2.33 15.23 1.74
C ASP A 109 2.97 15.82 0.47
N ILE A 110 2.52 17.01 0.08
CA ILE A 110 3.06 17.80 -1.03
C ILE A 110 3.50 19.15 -0.48
N ASN A 111 4.64 19.65 -0.97
CA ASN A 111 5.29 20.86 -0.44
C ASN A 111 4.49 22.16 -0.70
N GLU A 112 3.78 22.27 -1.82
CA GLU A 112 3.16 23.53 -2.24
C GLU A 112 1.81 23.34 -2.93
N GLU A 113 0.96 24.38 -2.89
CA GLU A 113 -0.33 24.47 -3.58
C GLU A 113 -0.18 24.36 -5.11
N GLY A 114 0.92 24.85 -5.68
CA GLY A 114 1.20 24.81 -7.12
C GLY A 114 1.99 23.58 -7.57
N SER A 115 2.75 22.95 -6.67
CA SER A 115 3.53 21.78 -7.04
C SER A 115 2.62 20.56 -7.16
N THR A 116 2.59 19.96 -8.35
CA THR A 116 1.75 18.80 -8.64
C THR A 116 2.51 17.48 -8.45
N ASP A 117 3.85 17.53 -8.46
CA ASP A 117 4.70 16.34 -8.49
C ASP A 117 5.79 16.30 -7.39
N SER A 118 5.99 17.38 -6.61
CA SER A 118 7.01 17.37 -5.55
C SER A 118 6.48 16.77 -4.24
N ILE A 119 6.88 15.54 -3.96
CA ILE A 119 6.58 14.87 -2.69
C ILE A 119 7.29 15.59 -1.55
N GLY A 120 6.55 15.86 -0.48
CA GLY A 120 7.06 16.53 0.70
C GLY A 120 7.68 15.59 1.73
N GLU A 121 8.27 16.20 2.75
CA GLU A 121 9.08 15.51 3.76
C GLU A 121 8.29 15.19 5.05
N ARG A 122 7.03 15.63 5.18
CA ARG A 122 6.27 15.50 6.44
C ARG A 122 5.66 14.12 6.65
N GLU A 123 4.63 13.75 5.90
CA GLU A 123 3.84 12.54 6.09
C GLU A 123 3.79 11.72 4.80
N CYS A 124 4.43 10.55 4.80
CA CYS A 124 4.28 9.56 3.72
C CYS A 124 3.95 8.20 4.31
N ILE A 125 2.81 7.64 3.93
CA ILE A 125 2.22 6.45 4.52
C ILE A 125 1.93 5.46 3.40
N LEU A 126 2.45 4.24 3.55
CA LEU A 126 2.14 3.12 2.67
C LEU A 126 1.17 2.18 3.38
N VAL A 127 0.01 1.96 2.78
CA VAL A 127 -1.00 1.02 3.31
C VAL A 127 -1.22 -0.08 2.30
N CYS A 128 -0.80 -1.31 2.66
CA CYS A 128 -1.02 -2.49 1.83
C CYS A 128 -1.78 -3.56 2.62
N LYS A 129 -2.95 -3.94 2.14
CA LYS A 129 -3.75 -5.04 2.70
C LYS A 129 -4.18 -6.01 1.59
N ARG A 130 -4.48 -7.23 2.02
CA ARG A 130 -5.15 -8.24 1.18
C ARG A 130 -6.63 -8.23 1.44
N GLY A 131 -7.41 -8.51 0.40
CA GLY A 131 -8.86 -8.64 0.49
C GLY A 131 -9.59 -7.43 -0.09
N GLY A 132 -10.90 -7.36 0.15
CA GLY A 132 -11.81 -6.39 -0.49
C GLY A 132 -11.84 -5.00 0.12
N LEU A 133 -11.17 -4.76 1.26
CA LEU A 133 -11.07 -3.42 1.88
C LEU A 133 -9.65 -3.12 2.36
N THR A 134 -9.12 -1.96 1.96
CA THR A 134 -7.94 -1.33 2.57
C THR A 134 -8.36 -0.05 3.25
N TYR A 135 -7.97 0.13 4.51
CA TYR A 135 -8.42 1.24 5.34
C TYR A 135 -7.26 1.90 6.08
N TRP A 136 -7.31 3.22 6.18
CA TRP A 136 -6.47 4.02 7.05
C TRP A 136 -7.29 5.11 7.73
N SER A 137 -6.94 5.39 8.97
CA SER A 137 -7.52 6.47 9.76
C SER A 137 -6.42 7.11 10.57
N GLY A 138 -6.34 8.43 10.52
CA GLY A 138 -5.35 9.16 11.28
C GLY A 138 -5.55 10.67 11.20
N PRO A 139 -4.90 11.40 12.11
CA PRO A 139 -4.82 12.84 12.01
C PRO A 139 -3.90 13.22 10.85
N LEU A 140 -4.32 14.17 10.02
CA LEU A 140 -3.46 14.88 9.07
C LEU A 140 -3.34 16.33 9.51
N ARG A 141 -2.17 16.93 9.30
CA ARG A 141 -1.95 18.36 9.55
C ARG A 141 -2.54 19.20 8.42
N ALA A 142 -2.58 20.51 8.60
CA ALA A 142 -2.94 21.41 7.51
C ALA A 142 -1.92 21.31 6.34
N GLY A 143 -2.42 21.32 5.11
CA GLY A 143 -1.61 21.32 3.90
C GLY A 143 -2.15 20.40 2.80
N TYR A 144 -1.33 20.19 1.78
CA TYR A 144 -1.67 19.42 0.59
C TYR A 144 -1.19 17.98 0.70
N TYR A 145 -2.05 17.08 0.26
CA TYR A 145 -1.80 15.65 0.26
C TYR A 145 -2.20 15.03 -1.07
N VAL A 146 -1.55 13.92 -1.38
CA VAL A 146 -1.89 13.08 -2.52
C VAL A 146 -2.07 11.64 -2.08
N LEU A 147 -3.16 11.05 -2.53
CA LEU A 147 -3.47 9.65 -2.37
C LEU A 147 -3.38 8.96 -3.73
N VAL A 148 -2.51 7.97 -3.87
CA VAL A 148 -2.36 7.18 -5.10
C VAL A 148 -2.67 5.71 -4.81
N PRO A 149 -3.84 5.20 -5.23
CA PRO A 149 -4.15 3.77 -5.19
C PRO A 149 -3.34 3.01 -6.24
N PHE A 150 -2.88 1.83 -5.87
CA PHE A 150 -2.21 0.93 -6.78
C PHE A 150 -2.40 -0.53 -6.36
N SER A 151 -2.27 -1.41 -7.34
CA SER A 151 -2.25 -2.84 -7.11
C SER A 151 -1.52 -3.52 -8.26
N ILE A 152 -0.49 -4.29 -7.93
CA ILE A 152 0.18 -5.15 -8.92
C ILE A 152 -0.63 -6.42 -9.20
N SER A 153 -1.76 -6.62 -8.50
CA SER A 153 -2.59 -7.80 -8.68
C SER A 153 -3.26 -7.88 -10.04
N PHE A 154 -3.54 -6.72 -10.63
CA PHE A 154 -4.19 -6.58 -11.93
C PHE A 154 -3.18 -6.41 -13.06
N TRP A 155 -1.90 -6.37 -12.72
CA TRP A 155 -0.86 -6.26 -13.73
C TRP A 155 -0.84 -7.53 -14.56
N ARG A 156 -0.95 -7.37 -15.88
CA ARG A 156 -1.01 -8.45 -16.87
C ARG A 156 -2.33 -9.25 -16.90
N GLU A 157 -3.37 -8.82 -16.17
CA GLU A 157 -4.68 -9.48 -16.21
C GLU A 157 -5.65 -8.72 -17.15
N ALA A 158 -5.52 -8.95 -18.46
CA ALA A 158 -6.26 -8.21 -19.49
C ALA A 158 -7.80 -8.28 -19.40
N LYS A 159 -8.34 -9.28 -18.69
CA LYS A 159 -9.79 -9.58 -18.62
C LYS A 159 -10.43 -9.40 -17.25
N LYS A 160 -9.69 -8.92 -16.23
CA LYS A 160 -10.30 -8.69 -14.91
C LYS A 160 -10.70 -7.23 -14.76
N ASP A 161 -11.90 -7.03 -14.23
CA ASP A 161 -12.30 -5.72 -13.74
C ASP A 161 -11.33 -5.33 -12.63
N ASN A 162 -10.77 -4.15 -12.80
CA ASN A 162 -9.78 -3.53 -11.93
C ASN A 162 -10.35 -2.25 -11.31
N ASP A 163 -11.69 -2.17 -11.28
CA ASP A 163 -12.45 -1.05 -10.73
C ASP A 163 -12.35 -1.02 -9.21
N TYR A 164 -12.25 0.17 -8.66
CA TYR A 164 -12.30 0.41 -7.22
C TYR A 164 -13.13 1.64 -6.91
N THR A 165 -13.51 1.77 -5.64
CA THR A 165 -14.02 3.01 -5.06
C THR A 165 -13.10 3.46 -3.94
N ILE A 166 -12.65 4.71 -3.99
CA ILE A 166 -12.08 5.40 -2.83
C ILE A 166 -13.20 6.11 -2.10
N VAL A 167 -13.14 6.03 -0.78
CA VAL A 167 -14.00 6.78 0.12
C VAL A 167 -13.12 7.59 1.05
N ILE A 168 -13.26 8.92 1.02
CA ILE A 168 -12.56 9.85 1.93
C ILE A 168 -13.61 10.50 2.81
N HIS A 169 -13.53 10.26 4.12
CA HIS A 169 -14.36 10.92 5.12
C HIS A 169 -13.49 11.83 5.99
N SER A 170 -13.97 13.05 6.22
CA SER A 170 -13.31 14.03 7.07
C SER A 170 -14.34 14.78 7.92
N ASN A 171 -13.90 15.23 9.09
CA ASN A 171 -14.68 16.12 9.95
C ASN A 171 -14.54 17.61 9.56
N VAL A 172 -13.92 17.90 8.43
CA VAL A 172 -13.81 19.22 7.81
C VAL A 172 -13.95 19.09 6.30
N GLN A 173 -14.46 20.14 5.65
CA GLN A 173 -14.49 20.24 4.19
C GLN A 173 -13.07 20.18 3.62
N LEU A 174 -12.82 19.25 2.69
CA LEU A 174 -11.60 19.19 1.90
C LEU A 174 -11.87 19.76 0.50
N SER A 175 -10.83 20.28 -0.17
CA SER A 175 -10.87 20.40 -1.63
C SER A 175 -10.24 19.14 -2.22
N LEU A 176 -10.86 18.54 -3.23
CA LEU A 176 -10.37 17.32 -3.89
C LEU A 176 -10.25 17.58 -5.40
N THR A 177 -9.10 17.23 -5.94
CA THR A 177 -8.81 17.24 -7.37
C THR A 177 -8.31 15.85 -7.77
N ILE A 178 -8.86 15.30 -8.85
CA ILE A 178 -8.45 14.02 -9.40
C ILE A 178 -7.57 14.29 -10.61
N GLU A 179 -6.37 13.75 -10.62
CA GLU A 179 -5.37 13.95 -11.66
C GLU A 179 -4.88 12.60 -12.18
N ASN A 180 -4.54 12.53 -13.47
CA ASN A 180 -3.82 11.39 -14.00
C ASN A 180 -2.32 11.67 -13.91
N LYS A 181 -1.56 10.73 -13.36
CA LYS A 181 -0.12 10.86 -13.10
C LYS A 181 0.65 9.72 -13.75
N ARG A 182 1.88 9.99 -14.17
CA ARG A 182 2.76 8.95 -14.69
C ARG A 182 3.11 7.93 -13.61
N ALA A 183 3.38 6.69 -14.02
CA ALA A 183 3.86 5.64 -13.13
C ALA A 183 5.10 6.07 -12.32
N THR A 184 5.91 6.98 -12.86
CA THR A 184 7.07 7.54 -12.16
C THR A 184 6.70 8.26 -10.86
N PHE A 185 5.56 8.96 -10.83
CA PHE A 185 5.08 9.67 -9.65
C PHE A 185 4.62 8.70 -8.55
N LEU A 186 4.01 7.57 -8.91
CA LEU A 186 3.73 6.50 -7.96
C LEU A 186 5.02 5.95 -7.35
N ALA A 187 6.07 5.78 -8.17
CA ALA A 187 7.37 5.34 -7.66
C ALA A 187 7.93 6.32 -6.62
N ASP A 188 7.85 7.62 -6.90
CA ASP A 188 8.33 8.68 -6.00
C ASP A 188 7.57 8.65 -4.67
N CYS A 189 6.24 8.50 -4.72
CA CYS A 189 5.41 8.34 -3.53
C CYS A 189 5.80 7.10 -2.72
N ILE A 190 5.95 5.94 -3.38
CA ILE A 190 6.33 4.68 -2.72
C ILE A 190 7.71 4.80 -2.07
N ILE A 191 8.69 5.37 -2.79
CA ILE A 191 10.05 5.59 -2.28
C ILE A 191 10.00 6.47 -1.03
N ALA A 192 9.29 7.61 -1.09
CA ALA A 192 9.16 8.53 0.05
C ALA A 192 8.51 7.85 1.27
N ALA A 193 7.43 7.08 1.05
CA ALA A 193 6.77 6.34 2.12
C ALA A 193 7.67 5.24 2.71
N LEU A 194 8.47 4.55 1.88
CA LEU A 194 9.34 3.47 2.32
C LEU A 194 10.58 3.97 3.05
N ILE A 195 11.11 5.14 2.69
CA ILE A 195 12.18 5.80 3.44
C ILE A 195 11.72 6.12 4.87
N LYS A 196 10.48 6.58 5.04
CA LYS A 196 9.92 6.96 6.35
C LYS A 196 9.47 5.75 7.19
N THR A 197 8.86 4.75 6.56
CA THR A 197 8.14 3.67 7.29
C THR A 197 8.76 2.28 7.12
N GLY A 198 9.70 2.13 6.19
CA GLY A 198 10.33 0.85 5.86
C GLY A 198 11.43 0.44 6.83
N VAL A 199 11.88 -0.81 6.66
CA VAL A 199 13.06 -1.34 7.33
C VAL A 199 14.28 -0.94 6.50
N ARG A 200 15.15 -0.12 7.09
CA ARG A 200 16.38 0.36 6.48
C ARG A 200 17.57 -0.54 6.80
N LYS A 201 18.39 -0.85 5.81
CA LYS A 201 19.70 -1.49 5.94
C LYS A 201 20.74 -0.61 5.25
N GLN A 202 21.70 -0.10 6.00
CA GLN A 202 22.78 0.76 5.47
C GLN A 202 24.10 -0.01 5.46
N GLU A 203 24.82 0.06 4.34
CA GLU A 203 26.20 -0.42 4.22
C GLU A 203 27.01 0.61 3.40
N LYS A 204 27.95 1.32 4.05
CA LYS A 204 28.76 2.39 3.44
C LYS A 204 27.89 3.46 2.73
N GLU A 205 28.05 3.64 1.43
CA GLU A 205 27.31 4.59 0.58
C GLU A 205 26.00 4.00 0.01
N VAL A 206 25.59 2.81 0.47
CA VAL A 206 24.41 2.12 -0.05
C VAL A 206 23.36 1.95 1.05
N ALA A 207 22.12 2.32 0.76
CA ALA A 207 20.97 2.04 1.62
C ALA A 207 19.94 1.17 0.90
N PHE A 208 19.36 0.22 1.61
CA PHE A 208 18.23 -0.56 1.16
C PHE A 208 17.03 -0.33 2.08
N TYR A 209 15.87 -0.09 1.48
CA TYR A 209 14.60 0.06 2.19
C TYR A 209 13.66 -1.05 1.74
N LYS A 210 13.05 -1.72 2.72
CA LYS A 210 12.08 -2.80 2.45
C LYS A 210 10.85 -2.70 3.33
N THR A 211 9.71 -3.17 2.85
CA THR A 211 8.50 -3.23 3.70
C THR A 211 8.70 -4.21 4.86
N SER A 212 8.06 -3.91 5.99
CA SER A 212 8.13 -4.80 7.15
C SER A 212 7.48 -6.17 6.87
N SER A 213 7.77 -7.15 7.72
CA SER A 213 7.20 -8.50 7.60
C SER A 213 5.66 -8.53 7.64
N LYS A 214 5.04 -7.52 8.27
CA LYS A 214 3.59 -7.42 8.49
C LYS A 214 2.81 -6.84 7.30
N VAL A 215 3.50 -6.26 6.31
CA VAL A 215 2.88 -5.66 5.12
C VAL A 215 2.63 -6.75 4.08
N ALA A 216 1.47 -6.69 3.41
CA ALA A 216 1.02 -7.71 2.46
C ALA A 216 1.91 -7.84 1.22
N MET A 217 2.57 -6.74 0.82
CA MET A 217 3.44 -6.62 -0.35
C MET A 217 4.90 -6.44 0.10
N LYS A 218 5.83 -7.05 -0.64
CA LYS A 218 7.27 -6.79 -0.49
C LYS A 218 7.69 -5.75 -1.50
N ILE A 219 8.19 -4.63 -1.00
CA ILE A 219 8.73 -3.54 -1.82
C ILE A 219 10.19 -3.41 -1.47
N PHE A 220 11.05 -3.27 -2.47
CA PHE A 220 12.49 -3.11 -2.30
C PHE A 220 12.99 -1.89 -3.06
N VAL A 221 13.60 -0.95 -2.34
CA VAL A 221 14.21 0.26 -2.87
C VAL A 221 15.69 0.25 -2.54
N ALA A 222 16.52 0.56 -3.52
CA ALA A 222 17.95 0.77 -3.34
C ALA A 222 18.28 2.27 -3.49
N GLU A 223 19.18 2.76 -2.65
CA GLU A 223 19.69 4.12 -2.64
C GLU A 223 21.21 4.07 -2.77
N ASN A 224 21.74 4.73 -3.79
CA ASN A 224 23.15 4.88 -4.03
C ASN A 224 23.57 6.31 -3.69
N SER A 225 24.20 6.48 -2.53
CA SER A 225 24.75 7.77 -2.07
C SER A 225 26.13 8.06 -2.65
N SER A 226 26.72 7.13 -3.40
CA SER A 226 28.02 7.35 -4.04
C SER A 226 27.97 8.52 -4.99
N SER A 227 29.07 9.29 -5.05
CA SER A 227 29.24 10.37 -6.03
C SER A 227 29.82 9.90 -7.36
N ALA A 228 30.33 8.66 -7.44
CA ALA A 228 31.10 8.20 -8.60
C ALA A 228 30.73 6.79 -9.08
N GLN A 229 30.35 5.88 -8.19
CA GLN A 229 30.18 4.47 -8.53
C GLN A 229 28.72 4.13 -8.78
N TYR A 230 28.47 3.29 -9.77
CA TYR A 230 27.16 2.67 -9.97
C TYR A 230 26.98 1.54 -8.96
N LEU A 231 25.74 1.37 -8.50
CA LEU A 231 25.36 0.27 -7.63
C LEU A 231 24.64 -0.78 -8.48
N ASN A 232 25.33 -1.88 -8.75
CA ASN A 232 24.74 -3.03 -9.40
C ASN A 232 24.04 -3.89 -8.34
N VAL A 233 22.73 -4.11 -8.51
CA VAL A 233 21.88 -4.87 -7.60
C VAL A 233 21.37 -6.09 -8.35
N ASN A 234 21.73 -7.27 -7.84
CA ASN A 234 21.22 -8.54 -8.35
C ASN A 234 20.34 -9.18 -7.27
N ILE A 235 19.08 -9.42 -7.63
CA ILE A 235 18.11 -10.01 -6.73
C ILE A 235 17.64 -11.32 -7.32
N GLY A 236 17.95 -12.42 -6.63
CA GLY A 236 17.48 -13.75 -6.96
C GLY A 236 16.38 -14.21 -6.02
N VAL A 237 15.33 -14.81 -6.55
CA VAL A 237 14.28 -15.48 -5.79
C VAL A 237 14.73 -16.92 -5.53
N ASN A 238 15.01 -17.25 -4.28
CA ASN A 238 15.51 -18.58 -3.91
C ASN A 238 14.38 -19.61 -3.83
N VAL A 239 13.18 -19.18 -3.42
CA VAL A 239 11.97 -20.01 -3.31
C VAL A 239 10.77 -19.11 -3.60
N ALA A 240 9.94 -19.48 -4.57
CA ALA A 240 8.64 -18.85 -4.79
C ALA A 240 7.64 -19.86 -5.36
N THR A 241 6.51 -19.97 -4.68
CA THR A 241 5.27 -20.48 -5.27
C THR A 241 4.27 -19.33 -5.24
N ASN A 242 3.52 -19.12 -6.32
CA ASN A 242 2.37 -18.21 -6.34
C ASN A 242 2.73 -16.75 -5.98
N VAL A 243 3.80 -16.21 -6.58
CA VAL A 243 4.23 -14.82 -6.41
C VAL A 243 3.99 -14.03 -7.69
N ARG A 244 3.38 -12.85 -7.59
CA ARG A 244 3.36 -11.85 -8.67
C ARG A 244 4.48 -10.85 -8.44
N HIS A 245 5.20 -10.55 -9.51
CA HIS A 245 6.32 -9.63 -9.54
C HIS A 245 6.01 -8.42 -10.42
N SER A 246 6.42 -7.23 -10.04
CA SER A 246 6.21 -5.99 -10.81
C SER A 246 7.05 -5.92 -12.08
N ARG A 247 8.19 -6.61 -12.11
CA ARG A 247 9.09 -6.72 -13.28
C ARG A 247 8.63 -7.79 -14.28
N HIS A 248 9.17 -7.74 -15.51
CA HIS A 248 8.74 -8.46 -16.72
C HIS A 248 8.62 -9.99 -16.54
N VAL A 249 7.84 -10.60 -17.45
CA VAL A 249 7.38 -12.01 -17.41
C VAL A 249 8.50 -13.04 -17.60
N ASP A 250 9.59 -12.67 -18.27
CA ASP A 250 10.59 -13.64 -18.73
C ASP A 250 11.66 -13.97 -17.69
N LEU A 251 11.77 -13.18 -16.61
CA LEU A 251 12.74 -13.38 -15.52
C LEU A 251 12.10 -13.12 -14.14
N PRO A 252 10.99 -13.79 -13.76
CA PRO A 252 10.26 -13.50 -12.53
C PRO A 252 11.04 -13.79 -11.24
N TYR A 253 12.22 -14.42 -11.38
CA TYR A 253 13.07 -14.85 -10.29
C TYR A 253 14.41 -14.14 -10.22
N HIS A 254 14.74 -13.29 -11.19
CA HIS A 254 16.01 -12.56 -11.19
C HIS A 254 15.83 -11.14 -11.73
N THR A 255 16.21 -10.14 -10.93
CA THR A 255 16.31 -8.75 -11.41
C THR A 255 17.77 -8.30 -11.35
N HIS A 256 18.25 -7.73 -12.45
CA HIS A 256 19.54 -7.07 -12.51
C HIS A 256 19.29 -5.58 -12.78
N ASP A 257 19.66 -4.76 -11.81
CA ASP A 257 19.40 -3.32 -11.83
C ASP A 257 20.69 -2.56 -11.55
N SER A 258 20.80 -1.36 -12.11
CA SER A 258 21.92 -0.48 -11.83
C SER A 258 21.47 0.91 -11.49
N VAL A 259 21.78 1.26 -10.25
CA VAL A 259 21.39 2.51 -9.64
C VAL A 259 22.55 3.49 -9.82
N PRO A 260 22.38 4.57 -10.59
CA PRO A 260 23.43 5.56 -10.81
C PRO A 260 23.89 6.23 -9.50
N PRO A 261 25.07 6.89 -9.49
CA PRO A 261 25.49 7.74 -8.38
C PRO A 261 24.43 8.76 -8.02
N ARG A 262 24.17 9.00 -6.73
CA ARG A 262 23.14 9.93 -6.23
C ARG A 262 21.72 9.62 -6.73
N HIS A 263 21.39 8.33 -6.89
CA HIS A 263 20.06 7.90 -7.31
C HIS A 263 19.45 6.86 -6.37
N ARG A 264 18.12 6.89 -6.32
CA ARG A 264 17.27 5.84 -5.73
C ARG A 264 16.54 5.10 -6.83
N GLN A 265 16.25 3.83 -6.62
CA GLN A 265 15.47 3.07 -7.57
C GLN A 265 14.55 2.10 -6.83
N LEU A 266 13.29 2.06 -7.27
CA LEU A 266 12.35 1.03 -6.87
C LEU A 266 12.64 -0.23 -7.70
N ILE A 267 13.34 -1.20 -7.10
CA ILE A 267 13.83 -2.38 -7.81
C ILE A 267 12.67 -3.33 -8.14
N PHE A 268 11.84 -3.65 -7.14
CA PHE A 268 10.67 -4.48 -7.36
C PHE A 268 9.56 -4.26 -6.32
N ILE A 269 8.37 -4.68 -6.73
CA ILE A 269 7.21 -4.92 -5.87
C ILE A 269 6.77 -6.37 -6.10
N THR A 270 6.55 -7.13 -5.02
CA THR A 270 5.93 -8.44 -5.09
C THR A 270 4.76 -8.60 -4.15
N GLU A 271 3.85 -9.46 -4.57
CA GLU A 271 2.72 -9.94 -3.78
C GLU A 271 2.59 -11.44 -3.96
N TRP A 272 1.79 -12.06 -3.10
CA TRP A 272 1.51 -13.48 -3.20
C TRP A 272 0.05 -13.70 -3.56
N THR A 273 -0.20 -14.61 -4.48
CA THR A 273 -1.51 -14.82 -5.09
C THR A 273 -2.39 -15.76 -4.28
N GLU A 274 -1.81 -16.63 -3.44
CA GLU A 274 -2.55 -17.62 -2.65
C GLU A 274 -2.07 -17.69 -1.19
N LYS A 275 -2.99 -18.01 -0.27
CA LYS A 275 -2.68 -18.45 1.09
C LYS A 275 -2.58 -19.97 1.08
N HIS A 276 -1.40 -20.54 0.82
CA HIS A 276 -1.22 -21.98 1.02
C HIS A 276 -0.81 -22.25 2.47
N ASN A 277 -1.62 -23.01 3.20
CA ASN A 277 -1.38 -23.67 4.51
C ASN A 277 -0.27 -23.11 5.42
N GLY A 278 -0.29 -21.81 5.70
CA GLY A 278 0.45 -21.21 6.83
C GLY A 278 1.97 -21.09 6.69
N LEU A 279 2.60 -21.58 5.62
CA LEU A 279 4.04 -21.43 5.41
C LEU A 279 4.32 -21.04 3.96
N THR A 280 4.60 -19.76 3.74
CA THR A 280 5.07 -19.27 2.45
C THR A 280 6.42 -18.58 2.66
N TYR A 281 7.46 -19.08 1.97
CA TYR A 281 8.82 -18.58 2.04
C TYR A 281 9.13 -17.85 0.74
N LEU A 282 9.32 -16.53 0.82
CA LEU A 282 9.83 -15.72 -0.28
C LEU A 282 11.15 -15.19 0.25
N SER A 283 12.16 -15.95 -0.12
CA SER A 283 13.54 -15.64 0.19
C SER A 283 14.14 -15.02 -1.05
N TYR A 284 14.71 -13.84 -0.88
CA TYR A 284 15.52 -13.21 -1.90
C TYR A 284 16.97 -13.22 -1.44
N SER A 285 17.87 -13.57 -2.34
CA SER A 285 19.27 -13.19 -2.20
C SER A 285 19.45 -11.83 -2.86
N CYS A 286 20.11 -10.91 -2.16
CA CYS A 286 20.50 -9.62 -2.72
C CYS A 286 22.02 -9.58 -2.67
N SER A 287 22.66 -9.64 -3.84
CA SER A 287 24.07 -9.30 -3.99
C SER A 287 24.18 -7.94 -4.63
N TYR A 288 25.17 -7.17 -4.19
CA TYR A 288 25.41 -5.85 -4.76
C TYR A 288 26.90 -5.58 -4.86
N LYS A 289 27.27 -4.77 -5.85
CA LYS A 289 28.65 -4.35 -6.07
C LYS A 289 28.66 -2.90 -6.54
N GLN A 290 29.57 -2.12 -5.99
CA GLN A 290 29.87 -0.79 -6.48
C GLN A 290 30.98 -0.88 -7.51
N GLU A 291 30.72 -0.39 -8.72
CA GLU A 291 31.67 -0.44 -9.83
C GLU A 291 31.76 0.91 -10.53
N SER A 292 32.94 1.21 -11.06
CA SER A 292 33.09 2.29 -12.04
C SER A 292 32.34 1.90 -13.30
N ARG A 293 31.72 2.87 -13.99
CA ARG A 293 30.95 2.60 -15.22
C ARG A 293 31.85 1.94 -16.27
N THR A 294 31.64 0.65 -16.53
CA THR A 294 32.27 -0.08 -17.64
C THR A 294 31.20 -0.40 -18.69
N SER A 295 31.56 -0.30 -19.97
CA SER A 295 30.66 -0.52 -21.12
C SER A 295 30.01 -1.91 -21.16
N GLU A 296 30.56 -2.89 -20.45
CA GLU A 296 30.10 -4.28 -20.42
C GLU A 296 29.13 -4.60 -19.28
N SER A 297 28.93 -3.66 -18.33
CA SER A 297 28.24 -3.98 -17.07
C SER A 297 26.73 -3.83 -17.09
N LEU A 298 26.08 -3.38 -18.17
CA LEU A 298 24.63 -3.14 -18.15
C LEU A 298 23.92 -3.34 -19.49
N PRO A 299 22.68 -3.88 -19.50
CA PRO A 299 21.74 -3.49 -20.55
C PRO A 299 21.59 -1.97 -20.47
N ASP A 300 21.60 -1.30 -21.62
CA ASP A 300 21.28 0.13 -21.68
C ASP A 300 20.04 0.37 -20.82
N ILE A 301 20.10 1.38 -19.95
CA ILE A 301 18.88 1.99 -19.43
C ILE A 301 18.25 2.60 -20.67
N ASP A 302 17.53 1.76 -21.41
CA ASP A 302 17.16 2.05 -22.77
C ASP A 302 16.30 3.31 -22.70
N SER A 303 16.82 4.30 -23.40
CA SER A 303 16.29 5.64 -23.45
C SER A 303 14.77 5.61 -23.66
N ALA A 304 14.05 6.37 -22.83
CA ALA A 304 12.66 6.78 -23.04
C ALA A 304 11.50 5.87 -22.59
N GLN A 305 11.66 4.98 -21.59
CA GLN A 305 10.49 4.47 -20.85
C GLN A 305 10.51 4.95 -19.40
N HIS A 306 9.78 6.03 -19.13
CA HIS A 306 9.46 6.52 -17.78
C HIS A 306 8.54 5.53 -17.06
N ASP A 307 9.09 4.40 -16.63
CA ASP A 307 8.35 3.36 -15.91
C ASP A 307 8.45 3.52 -14.38
N LEU A 308 7.67 2.72 -13.66
CA LEU A 308 7.70 2.67 -12.19
C LEU A 308 9.11 2.37 -11.63
N HIS A 309 9.94 1.64 -12.38
CA HIS A 309 11.21 1.12 -11.91
C HIS A 309 12.42 1.98 -12.31
N SER A 310 12.23 3.05 -13.06
CA SER A 310 13.30 3.94 -13.50
C SER A 310 14.02 4.57 -12.28
N PRO A 311 15.34 4.82 -12.31
CA PRO A 311 16.05 5.53 -11.24
C PRO A 311 15.58 6.98 -11.03
N ARG A 312 15.81 7.52 -9.83
CA ARG A 312 15.44 8.88 -9.40
C ARG A 312 16.63 9.59 -8.75
N PRO A 313 17.04 10.78 -9.23
CA PRO A 313 18.07 11.55 -8.57
C PRO A 313 17.58 12.05 -7.20
N PHE A 314 18.50 12.23 -6.25
CA PHE A 314 18.25 12.85 -4.95
C PHE A 314 19.45 13.66 -4.47
#